data_AF-A0A6L9T8D6-F1
#
_entry.id   AF-A0A6L9T8D6-F1
#
_cell.length_a   1.000
_cell.length_b   1.000
_cell.length_c   1.000
_cell.angle_alpha   90.00
_cell.angle_beta   90.00
_cell.angle_gamma   90.00
#
_symmetry.space_group_name_H-M   'P 1'
#
loop_
_entity.id
_entity.type
_entity.pdbx_description
1 polymer ?
#
loop_
_entity_poly.entity_id
_entity_poly.type
_entity_poly.pdbx_seq_one_letter_code
_entity_poly.pdbx_strand_id
1 'polypeptide(L)'
;MARRWTPQRFLALRRIRVVACAVIVTVACVLAFFVTTRKTVTLDINGKTTTVQTNAMSVNRLLQEQNIAVKTHDIVRSTSGDMLSDHAVVTMQSAYQATINIEGQDVPFWTVATSADQLLGFFKDNEKAASKVTVDIKNVYNQLTGGFIINKQGPVTVVADGKSSEAPNGKLTAASILDSKGIVLGKEDRVSVENTGGTNTVLRVQRVTHGETTKTIAVPFDTQTIVDSSLEPGETVVRQEGQAGEKKATYNTTFVDGKEESSILLKEQTTKIAIDKIVAVGPEKPKETPKPSESASGSSSPSDDSSNGSNADSSKKPSASSSASSSASSSAKPSQSATAKPTQTAKPTSKPTATAKPTQTAKPTSKPTTAKPTSKPTTAKPTSKPTTSKPSTNTGSSSSGSGLWHPSAAAAQTYAKGAAAQRGWTGSNWTNLVALWNRESSWQWNAENPYSGAYGIPQSLPGSKMAAFGANWRDDASIQINWGLSYIAQRYGSPNGAWAHSQSTGWY
;
A
#
# COMPACT_ATOMS: atom_id res chain seq x y z
N MET A 1 -81.08 -9.03 -52.06
CA MET A 1 -79.75 -9.51 -51.59
C MET A 1 -79.64 -9.37 -50.07
N ALA A 2 -79.90 -10.44 -49.31
CA ALA A 2 -79.75 -10.41 -47.85
C ALA A 2 -78.31 -10.77 -47.44
N ARG A 3 -77.54 -9.82 -46.90
CA ARG A 3 -76.22 -10.10 -46.32
C ARG A 3 -76.40 -10.94 -45.05
N ARG A 4 -76.06 -12.24 -45.12
CA ARG A 4 -76.06 -13.14 -43.95
C ARG A 4 -75.14 -12.57 -42.87
N TRP A 5 -75.71 -12.12 -41.76
CA TRP A 5 -74.97 -11.53 -40.64
C TRP A 5 -74.32 -12.64 -39.82
N THR A 6 -73.03 -12.90 -40.03
CA THR A 6 -72.33 -14.04 -39.42
C THR A 6 -72.02 -13.79 -37.93
N PRO A 7 -72.55 -14.60 -37.00
CA PRO A 7 -72.36 -14.38 -35.56
C PRO A 7 -70.89 -14.49 -35.11
N GLN A 8 -70.04 -15.17 -35.90
CA GLN A 8 -68.59 -15.20 -35.68
C GLN A 8 -67.95 -13.80 -35.64
N ARG A 9 -68.39 -12.84 -36.47
CA ARG A 9 -67.87 -11.46 -36.40
C ARG A 9 -68.24 -10.77 -35.08
N PHE A 10 -69.44 -11.00 -34.56
CA PHE A 10 -69.89 -10.42 -33.30
C PHE A 10 -69.15 -11.02 -32.10
N LEU A 11 -68.95 -12.34 -32.10
CA LEU A 11 -68.14 -13.04 -31.09
C LEU A 11 -66.65 -12.64 -31.15
N ALA A 12 -66.09 -12.47 -32.35
CA ALA A 12 -64.72 -11.97 -32.53
C ALA A 12 -64.58 -10.54 -32.00
N LEU A 13 -65.48 -9.62 -32.36
CA LEU A 13 -65.48 -8.24 -31.85
C LEU A 13 -65.67 -8.18 -30.32
N ARG A 14 -66.51 -9.04 -29.73
CA ARG A 14 -66.66 -9.14 -28.27
C ARG A 14 -65.37 -9.64 -27.61
N ARG A 15 -64.71 -10.66 -28.15
CA ARG A 15 -63.41 -11.14 -27.66
C ARG A 15 -62.33 -10.07 -27.78
N ILE A 16 -62.26 -9.35 -28.90
CA ILE A 16 -61.32 -8.22 -29.11
C ILE A 16 -61.57 -7.12 -28.07
N ARG A 17 -62.82 -6.75 -27.78
CA ARG A 17 -63.15 -5.75 -26.75
C ARG A 17 -62.73 -6.21 -25.34
N VAL A 18 -62.99 -7.46 -24.97
CA VAL A 18 -62.57 -8.01 -23.66
C VAL A 18 -61.05 -8.04 -23.54
N VAL A 19 -60.33 -8.47 -24.59
CA VAL A 19 -58.85 -8.45 -24.62
C VAL A 19 -58.33 -7.01 -24.54
N ALA A 20 -58.92 -6.07 -25.28
CA ALA A 20 -58.53 -4.66 -25.23
C ALA A 20 -58.74 -4.06 -23.83
N CYS A 21 -59.88 -4.31 -23.17
CA CYS A 21 -60.10 -3.89 -21.78
C CYS A 21 -59.10 -4.52 -20.81
N ALA A 22 -58.82 -5.82 -20.94
CA ALA A 22 -57.83 -6.50 -20.10
C ALA A 22 -56.42 -5.90 -20.28
N VAL A 23 -55.99 -5.62 -21.52
CA VAL A 23 -54.72 -4.95 -21.81
C VAL A 23 -54.67 -3.53 -21.25
N ILE A 24 -55.75 -2.74 -21.39
CA ILE A 24 -55.81 -1.39 -20.83
C ILE A 24 -55.70 -1.42 -19.30
N VAL A 25 -56.38 -2.35 -18.63
CA VAL A 25 -56.30 -2.50 -17.17
C VAL A 25 -54.90 -2.92 -16.74
N THR A 26 -54.26 -3.89 -17.40
CA THR A 26 -52.89 -4.29 -17.04
C THR A 26 -51.88 -3.16 -17.27
N VAL A 27 -52.00 -2.40 -18.36
CA VAL A 27 -51.17 -1.21 -18.61
C VAL A 27 -51.40 -0.14 -17.54
N ALA A 28 -52.65 0.13 -17.16
CA ALA A 28 -52.98 1.09 -16.10
C ALA A 28 -52.40 0.67 -14.73
N CYS A 29 -52.53 -0.60 -14.35
CA CYS A 29 -51.94 -1.14 -13.12
C CYS A 29 -50.41 -1.06 -13.11
N VAL A 30 -49.76 -1.39 -14.23
CA VAL A 30 -48.29 -1.29 -14.38
C VAL A 30 -47.82 0.17 -14.29
N LEU A 31 -48.51 1.10 -14.95
CA LEU A 31 -48.20 2.54 -14.85
C LEU A 31 -48.40 3.06 -13.43
N ALA A 32 -49.51 2.70 -12.76
CA ALA A 32 -49.76 3.07 -11.38
C ALA A 32 -48.64 2.57 -10.45
N PHE A 33 -48.22 1.31 -10.60
CA PHE A 33 -47.10 0.73 -9.84
C PHE A 33 -45.78 1.50 -10.06
N PHE A 34 -45.42 1.83 -11.31
CA PHE A 34 -44.21 2.59 -11.62
C PHE A 34 -44.23 4.06 -11.14
N VAL A 35 -45.40 4.60 -10.81
CA VAL A 35 -45.55 5.93 -10.20
C VAL A 35 -45.51 5.83 -8.67
N THR A 36 -46.21 4.86 -8.06
CA THR A 36 -46.29 4.72 -6.61
C THR A 36 -45.06 4.11 -5.94
N THR A 37 -44.21 3.39 -6.70
CA THR A 37 -42.95 2.82 -6.17
C THR A 37 -41.73 3.75 -6.25
N ARG A 38 -41.93 4.98 -6.76
CA ARG A 38 -40.85 5.98 -6.86
C ARG A 38 -40.43 6.46 -5.47
N LYS A 39 -39.11 6.54 -5.30
CA LYS A 39 -38.43 6.97 -4.09
C LYS A 39 -37.58 8.19 -4.42
N THR A 40 -37.70 9.20 -3.58
CA THR A 40 -36.86 10.40 -3.53
C THR A 40 -35.69 10.11 -2.60
N VAL A 41 -34.51 9.82 -3.13
CA VAL A 41 -33.32 9.51 -2.33
C VAL A 41 -32.34 10.67 -2.38
N THR A 42 -31.75 10.99 -1.24
CA THR A 42 -30.62 11.93 -1.16
C THR A 42 -29.32 11.14 -1.32
N LEU A 43 -28.53 11.47 -2.32
CA LEU A 43 -27.28 10.81 -2.67
C LEU A 43 -26.10 11.76 -2.45
N ASP A 44 -25.31 11.49 -1.42
CA ASP A 44 -24.07 12.19 -1.08
C ASP A 44 -22.88 11.38 -1.59
N ILE A 45 -22.18 11.90 -2.61
CA ILE A 45 -20.96 11.29 -3.17
C ILE A 45 -19.78 12.18 -2.79
N ASN A 46 -18.91 11.68 -1.90
CA ASN A 46 -17.69 12.39 -1.47
C ASN A 46 -17.96 13.83 -0.94
N GLY A 47 -19.07 14.06 -0.24
CA GLY A 47 -19.48 15.37 0.28
C GLY A 47 -20.31 16.21 -0.69
N LYS A 48 -20.61 15.70 -1.89
CA LYS A 48 -21.49 16.34 -2.86
C LYS A 48 -22.88 15.70 -2.84
N THR A 49 -23.82 16.38 -2.19
CA THR A 49 -25.22 15.98 -2.11
C THR A 49 -26.00 16.28 -3.40
N THR A 50 -26.81 15.31 -3.83
CA THR A 50 -27.76 15.41 -4.94
C THR A 50 -29.07 14.70 -4.57
N THR A 51 -30.21 15.08 -5.14
CA THR A 51 -31.48 14.37 -4.94
C THR A 51 -31.84 13.62 -6.22
N VAL A 52 -32.13 12.32 -6.09
CA VAL A 52 -32.36 11.41 -7.21
C VAL A 52 -33.70 10.68 -7.02
N GLN A 53 -34.44 10.54 -8.12
CA GLN A 53 -35.70 9.80 -8.17
C GLN A 53 -35.42 8.41 -8.74
N THR A 54 -35.76 7.35 -8.01
CA THR A 54 -35.48 5.96 -8.40
C THR A 54 -36.62 5.00 -8.03
N ASN A 55 -36.73 3.88 -8.75
CA ASN A 55 -37.55 2.74 -8.36
C ASN A 55 -36.71 1.61 -7.71
N ALA A 56 -35.41 1.83 -7.52
CA ALA A 56 -34.48 0.84 -6.96
C ALA A 56 -34.96 0.33 -5.58
N MET A 57 -34.73 -0.97 -5.34
CA MET A 57 -35.02 -1.63 -4.07
C MET A 57 -33.80 -1.72 -3.16
N SER A 58 -32.60 -1.45 -3.67
CA SER A 58 -31.34 -1.51 -2.93
C SER A 58 -30.40 -0.39 -3.33
N VAL A 59 -29.46 -0.07 -2.43
CA VAL A 59 -28.45 0.97 -2.63
C VAL A 59 -27.58 0.69 -3.85
N ASN A 60 -27.10 -0.55 -4.01
CA ASN A 60 -26.30 -0.94 -5.17
C ASN A 60 -27.03 -0.73 -6.49
N ARG A 61 -28.35 -0.97 -6.53
CA ARG A 61 -29.14 -0.74 -7.75
C ARG A 61 -29.28 0.75 -8.06
N LEU A 62 -29.49 1.60 -7.04
CA LEU A 62 -29.49 3.05 -7.22
C LEU A 62 -28.13 3.55 -7.76
N LEU A 63 -27.01 3.10 -7.18
CA LEU A 63 -25.67 3.53 -7.62
C LEU A 63 -25.39 3.12 -9.07
N GLN A 64 -25.80 1.90 -9.47
CA GLN A 64 -25.75 1.46 -10.87
C GLN A 64 -26.60 2.35 -11.80
N GLU A 65 -27.82 2.73 -11.39
CA GLU A 65 -28.69 3.62 -12.18
C GLU A 65 -28.09 5.03 -12.36
N GLN A 66 -27.32 5.51 -11.39
CA GLN A 66 -26.56 6.76 -11.48
C GLN A 66 -25.20 6.60 -12.21
N ASN A 67 -24.87 5.41 -12.73
CA ASN A 67 -23.59 5.06 -13.34
C ASN A 67 -22.38 5.24 -12.40
N ILE A 68 -22.59 5.02 -11.11
CA ILE A 68 -21.56 5.14 -10.07
C ILE A 68 -20.98 3.76 -9.79
N ALA A 69 -19.72 3.57 -10.20
CA ALA A 69 -18.96 2.35 -9.91
C ALA A 69 -18.40 2.39 -8.48
N VAL A 70 -18.83 1.45 -7.65
CA VAL A 70 -18.32 1.25 -6.29
C VAL A 70 -17.09 0.33 -6.34
N LYS A 71 -15.95 0.78 -5.81
CA LYS A 71 -14.73 -0.03 -5.69
C LYS A 71 -14.75 -0.86 -4.41
N THR A 72 -13.93 -1.91 -4.35
CA THR A 72 -13.83 -2.85 -3.21
C THR A 72 -13.62 -2.20 -1.84
N HIS A 73 -12.93 -1.06 -1.79
CA HIS A 73 -12.63 -0.34 -0.55
C HIS A 73 -13.55 0.87 -0.29
N ASP A 74 -14.42 1.23 -1.23
CA ASP A 74 -15.33 2.37 -1.08
C ASP A 74 -16.38 2.06 0.00
N ILE A 75 -16.66 3.05 0.85
CA ILE A 75 -17.65 2.90 1.92
C ILE A 75 -19.00 3.45 1.45
N VAL A 76 -19.98 2.57 1.34
CA VAL A 76 -21.38 2.91 1.07
C VAL A 76 -22.19 2.73 2.34
N ARG A 77 -22.96 3.76 2.73
CA ARG A 77 -23.91 3.73 3.85
C ARG A 77 -25.29 4.21 3.37
N SER A 78 -26.35 3.64 3.93
CA SER A 78 -27.72 4.14 3.76
C SER A 78 -28.39 4.27 5.12
N THR A 79 -29.15 5.34 5.33
CA THR A 79 -30.00 5.49 6.52
C THR A 79 -31.16 4.48 6.57
N SER A 80 -31.45 3.79 5.46
CA SER A 80 -32.50 2.75 5.39
C SER A 80 -31.99 1.31 5.51
N GLY A 81 -30.68 1.10 5.65
CA GLY A 81 -30.08 -0.24 5.62
C GLY A 81 -30.07 -0.86 4.22
N ASP A 82 -30.24 -2.19 4.14
CA ASP A 82 -30.09 -2.97 2.90
C ASP A 82 -31.19 -2.69 1.86
N MET A 83 -32.43 -2.48 2.33
CA MET A 83 -33.54 -2.05 1.48
C MET A 83 -33.55 -0.53 1.37
N LEU A 84 -33.70 -0.03 0.15
CA LEU A 84 -33.75 1.40 -0.12
C LEU A 84 -35.16 1.94 0.13
N SER A 85 -35.32 2.79 1.14
CA SER A 85 -36.58 3.46 1.48
C SER A 85 -36.72 4.82 0.80
N ASP A 86 -37.94 5.34 0.73
CA ASP A 86 -38.17 6.74 0.35
C ASP A 86 -37.54 7.69 1.39
N HIS A 87 -37.09 8.86 0.94
CA HIS A 87 -36.33 9.84 1.71
C HIS A 87 -35.04 9.33 2.39
N ALA A 88 -34.53 8.16 1.99
CA ALA A 88 -33.24 7.67 2.47
C ALA A 88 -32.09 8.63 2.10
N VAL A 89 -31.06 8.67 2.94
CA VAL A 89 -29.77 9.30 2.63
C VAL A 89 -28.77 8.17 2.37
N VAL A 90 -28.26 8.13 1.15
CA VAL A 90 -27.18 7.25 0.71
C VAL A 90 -25.90 8.07 0.64
N THR A 91 -24.92 7.72 1.47
CA THR A 91 -23.59 8.32 1.46
C THR A 91 -22.59 7.32 0.88
N MET A 92 -21.90 7.71 -0.18
CA MET A 92 -20.75 6.98 -0.71
C MET A 92 -19.48 7.80 -0.51
N GLN A 93 -18.48 7.16 0.09
CA GLN A 93 -17.14 7.69 0.26
C GLN A 93 -16.17 6.81 -0.54
N SER A 94 -15.62 7.36 -1.61
CA SER A 94 -14.59 6.69 -2.42
C SER A 94 -13.31 6.57 -1.60
N ALA A 95 -12.80 5.35 -1.48
CA ALA A 95 -11.54 5.11 -0.80
C ALA A 95 -10.36 5.36 -1.74
N TYR A 96 -9.27 5.81 -1.12
CA TYR A 96 -7.97 5.96 -1.75
C TYR A 96 -6.89 5.26 -0.90
N GLN A 97 -5.76 5.00 -1.53
CA GLN A 97 -4.62 4.35 -0.89
C GLN A 97 -3.62 5.43 -0.45
N ALA A 98 -3.36 5.50 0.84
CA ALA A 98 -2.24 6.24 1.42
C ALA A 98 -1.11 5.26 1.78
N THR A 99 0.14 5.72 1.83
CA THR A 99 1.22 5.04 2.54
C THR A 99 1.45 5.77 3.84
N ILE A 100 1.48 5.05 4.96
CA ILE A 100 1.79 5.61 6.28
C ILE A 100 3.21 5.18 6.61
N ASN A 101 4.11 6.13 6.84
CA ASN A 101 5.44 5.86 7.36
C ASN A 101 5.49 6.17 8.86
N ILE A 102 5.74 5.12 9.64
CA ILE A 102 5.96 5.20 11.08
C ILE A 102 7.35 4.62 11.36
N GLU A 103 8.25 5.42 11.92
CA GLU A 103 9.62 5.01 12.28
C GLU A 103 10.38 4.30 11.13
N GLY A 104 10.13 4.72 9.87
CA GLY A 104 10.77 4.15 8.69
C GLY A 104 10.08 2.91 8.10
N GLN A 105 8.95 2.45 8.66
CA GLN A 105 8.13 1.39 8.09
C GLN A 105 7.01 1.96 7.21
N ASP A 106 7.11 1.76 5.89
CA ASP A 106 6.06 2.09 4.90
C ASP A 106 4.93 1.05 4.94
N VAL A 107 3.71 1.47 5.28
CA VAL A 107 2.53 0.61 5.29
C VAL A 107 1.44 1.15 4.34
N PRO A 108 1.02 0.39 3.30
CA PRO A 108 -0.09 0.76 2.44
C PRO A 108 -1.42 0.64 3.19
N PHE A 109 -2.28 1.64 3.06
CA PHE A 109 -3.52 1.75 3.84
C PHE A 109 -4.65 2.36 3.01
N TRP A 110 -5.79 1.67 2.94
CA TRP A 110 -6.99 2.18 2.29
C TRP A 110 -7.83 3.01 3.27
N THR A 111 -8.29 4.18 2.82
CA THR A 111 -9.01 5.09 3.69
C THR A 111 -9.98 6.00 2.93
N VAL A 112 -10.97 6.52 3.67
CA VAL A 112 -11.94 7.54 3.23
C VAL A 112 -11.77 8.86 4.01
N ALA A 113 -10.64 9.04 4.71
CA ALA A 113 -10.39 10.22 5.52
C ALA A 113 -10.37 11.50 4.67
N THR A 114 -10.98 12.56 5.18
CA THR A 114 -11.13 13.85 4.46
C THR A 114 -10.04 14.86 4.81
N SER A 115 -9.15 14.55 5.75
CA SER A 115 -8.03 15.41 6.10
C SER A 115 -6.80 14.63 6.56
N ALA A 116 -5.61 15.19 6.33
CA ALA A 116 -4.37 14.61 6.83
C ALA A 116 -4.40 14.50 8.36
N ASP A 117 -4.84 15.55 9.08
CA ASP A 117 -5.09 15.49 10.53
C ASP A 117 -5.97 14.30 10.98
N GLN A 118 -6.90 13.85 10.14
CA GLN A 118 -7.77 12.72 10.50
C GLN A 118 -6.99 11.40 10.39
N LEU A 119 -6.15 11.25 9.35
CA LEU A 119 -5.23 10.13 9.23
C LEU A 119 -4.17 10.14 10.33
N LEU A 120 -3.44 11.24 10.51
CA LEU A 120 -2.42 11.35 11.54
C LEU A 120 -3.02 11.20 12.94
N GLY A 121 -4.24 11.70 13.19
CA GLY A 121 -4.98 11.49 14.44
C GLY A 121 -5.22 10.01 14.74
N PHE A 122 -5.65 9.21 13.75
CA PHE A 122 -5.84 7.77 13.91
C PHE A 122 -4.58 7.04 14.40
N PHE A 123 -3.39 7.43 13.94
CA PHE A 123 -2.14 6.81 14.38
C PHE A 123 -1.65 7.39 15.72
N LYS A 124 -1.74 8.72 15.91
CA LYS A 124 -1.34 9.43 17.15
C LYS A 124 -2.09 8.96 18.39
N ASP A 125 -3.41 8.74 18.31
CA ASP A 125 -4.20 8.30 19.46
C ASP A 125 -3.77 6.91 19.99
N ASN A 126 -3.06 6.14 19.17
CA ASN A 126 -2.47 4.84 19.50
C ASN A 126 -0.93 4.88 19.64
N GLU A 127 -0.32 6.07 19.64
CA GLU A 127 1.14 6.26 19.72
C GLU A 127 1.52 7.32 20.76
N LYS A 128 1.64 6.89 22.02
CA LYS A 128 2.23 7.72 23.08
C LYS A 128 3.77 7.90 22.97
N ALA A 129 4.41 7.28 21.98
CA ALA A 129 5.88 7.19 21.89
C ALA A 129 6.48 7.54 20.51
N ALA A 130 5.69 7.58 19.43
CA ALA A 130 6.24 7.84 18.10
C ALA A 130 6.56 9.34 17.93
N SER A 131 7.84 9.64 17.71
CA SER A 131 8.31 11.03 17.53
C SER A 131 7.90 11.65 16.19
N LYS A 132 7.52 10.83 15.20
CA LYS A 132 7.14 11.28 13.85
C LYS A 132 6.22 10.26 13.15
N VAL A 133 5.09 10.75 12.65
CA VAL A 133 4.20 10.03 11.73
C VAL A 133 4.13 10.82 10.42
N THR A 134 4.38 10.15 9.29
CA THR A 134 4.31 10.73 7.95
C THR A 134 3.26 10.00 7.13
N VAL A 135 2.49 10.74 6.33
CA VAL A 135 1.49 10.19 5.41
C VAL A 135 1.89 10.56 3.99
N ASP A 136 2.45 9.60 3.26
CA ASP A 136 2.78 9.71 1.85
C ASP A 136 1.57 9.33 1.01
N ILE A 137 0.92 10.32 0.40
CA ILE A 137 -0.19 10.09 -0.51
C ILE A 137 0.43 9.96 -1.90
N LYS A 138 0.51 8.73 -2.41
CA LYS A 138 1.14 8.43 -3.70
C LYS A 138 0.11 8.63 -4.82
N ASN A 139 0.46 9.46 -5.81
CA ASN A 139 -0.36 9.82 -6.99
C ASN A 139 -1.73 10.48 -6.67
N VAL A 140 -1.73 11.81 -6.54
CA VAL A 140 -2.83 12.54 -5.87
C VAL A 140 -3.50 13.63 -6.71
N TYR A 141 -3.14 13.80 -7.98
CA TYR A 141 -3.71 14.87 -8.84
C TYR A 141 -5.25 14.84 -8.89
N ASN A 142 -5.84 13.64 -8.96
CA ASN A 142 -7.31 13.45 -8.98
C ASN A 142 -7.93 13.22 -7.59
N GLN A 143 -7.15 13.26 -6.51
CA GLN A 143 -7.61 12.96 -5.14
C GLN A 143 -7.52 14.19 -4.21
N LEU A 144 -6.51 15.07 -4.35
CA LEU A 144 -6.46 16.35 -3.61
C LEU A 144 -7.57 17.32 -4.04
N THR A 145 -8.03 17.20 -5.28
CA THR A 145 -9.16 17.95 -5.85
C THR A 145 -10.51 17.58 -5.22
N GLY A 146 -10.59 16.49 -4.45
CA GLY A 146 -11.79 16.03 -3.74
C GLY A 146 -12.03 16.71 -2.38
N GLY A 147 -11.27 17.75 -2.02
CA GLY A 147 -11.46 18.48 -0.76
C GLY A 147 -10.57 18.04 0.40
N PHE A 148 -9.44 17.37 0.15
CA PHE A 148 -8.54 16.89 1.20
C PHE A 148 -7.87 18.06 1.96
N ILE A 149 -8.21 18.22 3.24
CA ILE A 149 -7.73 19.30 4.11
C ILE A 149 -6.40 18.90 4.76
N ILE A 150 -5.44 19.82 4.82
CA ILE A 150 -4.11 19.52 5.39
C ILE A 150 -4.06 19.72 6.91
N ASN A 151 -4.47 20.89 7.42
CA ASN A 151 -4.44 21.20 8.86
C ASN A 151 -5.67 22.03 9.27
N LYS A 152 -6.61 21.43 10.01
CA LYS A 152 -7.83 22.10 10.45
C LYS A 152 -7.58 23.23 11.45
N GLN A 153 -6.43 23.27 12.13
CA GLN A 153 -6.15 24.20 13.23
C GLN A 153 -4.68 24.70 13.24
N GLY A 154 -4.21 25.22 12.11
CA GLY A 154 -2.91 25.90 12.07
C GLY A 154 -2.46 26.30 10.67
N PRO A 155 -1.31 26.99 10.58
CA PRO A 155 -0.60 27.15 9.32
C PRO A 155 -0.06 25.81 8.80
N VAL A 156 0.32 25.80 7.53
CA VAL A 156 0.95 24.67 6.86
C VAL A 156 2.26 25.14 6.22
N THR A 157 3.37 24.50 6.56
CA THR A 157 4.65 24.74 5.88
C THR A 157 4.64 23.94 4.57
N VAL A 158 4.68 24.61 3.42
CA VAL A 158 4.70 23.98 2.10
C VAL A 158 6.15 23.90 1.61
N VAL A 159 6.64 22.69 1.36
CA VAL A 159 7.99 22.42 0.83
C VAL A 159 7.88 21.81 -0.55
N ALA A 160 8.39 22.49 -1.57
CA ALA A 160 8.38 22.04 -2.97
C ALA A 160 9.59 22.63 -3.71
N ASP A 161 10.15 21.89 -4.67
CA ASP A 161 11.25 22.36 -5.54
C ASP A 161 12.46 22.92 -4.75
N GLY A 162 12.76 22.31 -3.60
CA GLY A 162 13.82 22.73 -2.68
C GLY A 162 13.51 24.00 -1.85
N LYS A 163 12.34 24.62 -2.03
CA LYS A 163 11.91 25.85 -1.35
C LYS A 163 10.88 25.56 -0.26
N SER A 164 10.86 26.39 0.78
CA SER A 164 9.86 26.35 1.86
C SER A 164 9.05 27.65 1.87
N SER A 165 7.74 27.56 2.13
CA SER A 165 6.84 28.72 2.25
C SER A 165 5.67 28.41 3.19
N GLU A 166 5.12 29.40 3.88
CA GLU A 166 4.03 29.18 4.84
C GLU A 166 2.65 29.51 4.24
N ALA A 167 1.68 28.62 4.42
CA ALA A 167 0.27 28.84 4.10
C ALA A 167 -0.54 29.05 5.41
N PRO A 168 -0.98 30.29 5.74
CA PRO A 168 -1.57 30.58 7.05
C PRO A 168 -2.91 29.89 7.36
N ASN A 169 -3.61 29.40 6.34
CA ASN A 169 -4.92 28.78 6.47
C ASN A 169 -4.90 27.31 6.01
N GLY A 170 -4.51 26.41 6.90
CA GLY A 170 -4.47 24.97 6.63
C GLY A 170 -5.83 24.30 6.38
N LYS A 171 -6.95 25.01 6.63
CA LYS A 171 -8.32 24.54 6.34
C LYS A 171 -8.64 24.49 4.85
N LEU A 172 -7.83 25.16 4.03
CA LEU A 172 -7.92 25.05 2.58
C LEU A 172 -7.54 23.64 2.13
N THR A 173 -8.05 23.24 0.96
CA THR A 173 -7.66 21.96 0.35
C THR A 173 -6.18 21.98 0.00
N ALA A 174 -5.53 20.81 -0.02
CA ALA A 174 -4.13 20.70 -0.43
C ALA A 174 -3.88 21.33 -1.81
N ALA A 175 -4.78 21.12 -2.77
CA ALA A 175 -4.73 21.75 -4.09
C ALA A 175 -4.78 23.28 -3.98
N SER A 176 -5.74 23.84 -3.24
CA SER A 176 -5.86 25.30 -3.03
C SER A 176 -4.63 25.90 -2.33
N ILE A 177 -4.01 25.16 -1.41
CA ILE A 177 -2.76 25.58 -0.76
C ILE A 177 -1.63 25.65 -1.78
N LEU A 178 -1.45 24.62 -2.60
CA LEU A 178 -0.41 24.55 -3.63
C LEU A 178 -0.62 25.60 -4.74
N ASP A 179 -1.86 25.77 -5.22
CA ASP A 179 -2.25 26.82 -6.16
C ASP A 179 -1.91 28.22 -5.62
N SER A 180 -2.18 28.48 -4.33
CA SER A 180 -1.84 29.76 -3.68
C SER A 180 -0.33 30.04 -3.61
N LYS A 181 0.50 29.02 -3.83
CA LYS A 181 1.97 29.10 -3.92
C LYS A 181 2.50 29.00 -5.35
N GLY A 182 1.62 28.90 -6.36
CA GLY A 182 1.99 28.70 -7.76
C GLY A 182 2.56 27.31 -8.06
N ILE A 183 2.33 26.33 -7.18
CA ILE A 183 2.84 24.96 -7.33
C ILE A 183 1.80 24.13 -8.08
N VAL A 184 1.96 24.02 -9.40
CA VAL A 184 1.19 23.08 -10.21
C VAL A 184 1.81 21.69 -10.10
N LEU A 185 1.01 20.69 -9.74
CA LEU A 185 1.43 19.29 -9.66
C LEU A 185 1.44 18.62 -11.04
N GLY A 186 2.49 17.87 -11.33
CA GLY A 186 2.53 16.88 -12.42
C GLY A 186 1.60 15.70 -12.15
N LYS A 187 1.37 14.87 -13.18
CA LYS A 187 0.48 13.69 -13.09
C LYS A 187 0.98 12.62 -12.12
N GLU A 188 2.29 12.57 -11.89
CA GLU A 188 2.96 11.53 -11.10
C GLU A 188 3.65 12.09 -9.84
N ASP A 189 3.60 13.41 -9.66
CA ASP A 189 4.13 14.08 -8.47
C ASP A 189 3.46 13.53 -7.21
N ARG A 190 4.27 13.37 -6.16
CA ARG A 190 3.85 12.79 -4.88
C ARG A 190 3.70 13.91 -3.86
N VAL A 191 2.72 13.75 -2.97
CA VAL A 191 2.44 14.72 -1.93
C VAL A 191 2.40 14.00 -0.59
N SER A 192 3.21 14.45 0.35
CA SER A 192 3.22 13.91 1.70
C SER A 192 2.94 14.95 2.76
N VAL A 193 2.37 14.49 3.87
CA VAL A 193 2.03 15.33 5.01
C VAL A 193 2.68 14.73 6.25
N GLU A 194 3.54 15.53 6.88
CA GLU A 194 4.19 15.20 8.15
C GLU A 194 3.74 16.22 9.20
N ASN A 195 3.48 15.77 10.43
CA ASN A 195 3.26 16.65 11.57
C ASN A 195 4.41 16.48 12.54
N THR A 196 5.19 17.55 12.72
CA THR A 196 6.48 17.53 13.44
C THR A 196 6.32 17.88 14.92
N GLY A 197 5.13 17.67 15.47
CA GLY A 197 4.76 18.03 16.84
C GLY A 197 4.01 19.37 16.93
N GLY A 198 3.12 19.47 17.92
CA GLY A 198 2.25 20.63 18.10
C GLY A 198 1.30 20.86 16.91
N THR A 199 1.07 22.13 16.58
CA THR A 199 0.24 22.56 15.44
C THR A 199 0.99 22.62 14.11
N ASN A 200 2.29 22.29 14.08
CA ASN A 200 3.12 22.49 12.90
C ASN A 200 3.02 21.30 11.94
N THR A 201 2.37 21.53 10.80
CA THR A 201 2.17 20.53 9.75
C THR A 201 2.92 20.95 8.49
N VAL A 202 3.69 20.04 7.91
CA VAL A 202 4.44 20.27 6.67
C VAL A 202 3.80 19.48 5.53
N LEU A 203 3.50 20.17 4.44
CA LEU A 203 3.05 19.64 3.16
C LEU A 203 4.24 19.60 2.20
N ARG A 204 4.70 18.41 1.83
CA ARG A 204 5.84 18.23 0.93
C ARG A 204 5.37 17.77 -0.44
N VAL A 205 5.90 18.39 -1.49
CA VAL A 205 5.75 17.95 -2.88
C VAL A 205 7.08 17.37 -3.33
N GLN A 206 7.04 16.17 -3.91
CA GLN A 206 8.18 15.51 -4.56
C GLN A 206 7.92 15.45 -6.06
N ARG A 207 8.86 15.94 -6.86
CA ARG A 207 8.76 15.88 -8.33
C ARG A 207 9.17 14.51 -8.83
N VAL A 208 8.29 13.88 -9.62
CA VAL A 208 8.57 12.58 -10.23
C VAL A 208 8.81 12.74 -11.72
N THR A 209 9.95 12.24 -12.19
CA THR A 209 10.32 12.23 -13.61
C THR A 209 10.88 10.88 -14.02
N HIS A 210 10.88 10.59 -15.32
CA HIS A 210 11.51 9.39 -15.88
C HIS A 210 12.52 9.78 -16.95
N GLY A 211 13.57 8.99 -17.11
CA GLY A 211 14.57 9.18 -18.15
C GLY A 211 15.44 7.94 -18.37
N GLU A 212 15.93 7.79 -19.60
CA GLU A 212 16.87 6.70 -19.90
C GLU A 212 18.24 7.01 -19.28
N THR A 213 18.71 6.11 -18.42
CA THR A 213 20.06 6.13 -17.85
C THR A 213 20.86 4.97 -18.42
N THR A 214 22.14 5.19 -18.74
CA THR A 214 23.00 4.11 -19.24
C THR A 214 24.17 3.88 -18.30
N LYS A 215 24.41 2.61 -17.92
CA LYS A 215 25.50 2.18 -17.05
C LYS A 215 26.39 1.21 -17.83
N THR A 216 27.70 1.42 -17.82
CA THR A 216 28.68 0.46 -18.35
C THR A 216 29.04 -0.51 -17.23
N ILE A 217 28.93 -1.80 -17.51
CA ILE A 217 29.17 -2.90 -16.56
C ILE A 217 30.32 -3.73 -17.10
N ALA A 218 31.36 -3.95 -16.30
CA ALA A 218 32.45 -4.85 -16.64
C ALA A 218 31.94 -6.30 -16.68
N VAL A 219 32.33 -7.05 -17.71
CA VAL A 219 32.09 -8.48 -17.83
C VAL A 219 33.41 -9.19 -17.46
N PRO A 220 33.45 -10.01 -16.39
CA PRO A 220 34.66 -10.75 -16.05
C PRO A 220 35.05 -11.71 -17.19
N PHE A 221 36.32 -12.07 -17.22
CA PHE A 221 36.87 -13.09 -18.12
C PHE A 221 37.12 -14.38 -17.34
N ASP A 222 37.05 -15.52 -18.03
CA ASP A 222 37.37 -16.82 -17.43
C ASP A 222 38.85 -17.16 -17.64
N THR A 223 39.35 -18.17 -16.92
CA THR A 223 40.70 -18.70 -17.11
C THR A 223 40.62 -20.11 -17.68
N GLN A 224 41.21 -20.32 -18.86
CA GLN A 224 41.29 -21.61 -19.53
C GLN A 224 42.70 -22.19 -19.38
N THR A 225 42.77 -23.46 -18.99
CA THR A 225 44.04 -24.19 -18.85
C THR A 225 44.20 -25.17 -20.01
N ILE A 226 45.33 -25.13 -20.71
CA ILE A 226 45.68 -26.06 -21.79
C ILE A 226 46.93 -26.86 -21.41
N VAL A 227 46.96 -28.15 -21.73
CA VAL A 227 48.17 -28.98 -21.52
C VAL A 227 49.10 -28.79 -22.71
N ASP A 228 50.36 -28.48 -22.45
CA ASP A 228 51.38 -28.21 -23.46
C ASP A 228 52.58 -29.15 -23.25
N SER A 229 52.74 -30.12 -24.15
CA SER A 229 53.80 -31.12 -24.09
C SER A 229 55.21 -30.58 -24.36
N SER A 230 55.35 -29.27 -24.66
CA SER A 230 56.66 -28.61 -24.79
C SER A 230 57.20 -28.00 -23.49
N LEU A 231 56.37 -27.91 -22.45
CA LEU A 231 56.74 -27.40 -21.12
C LEU A 231 57.15 -28.54 -20.18
N GLU A 232 57.98 -28.24 -19.17
CA GLU A 232 58.37 -29.24 -18.17
C GLU A 232 57.17 -29.65 -17.28
N PRO A 233 57.11 -30.90 -16.78
CA PRO A 233 56.00 -31.36 -15.94
C PRO A 233 55.73 -30.47 -14.71
N GLY A 234 54.58 -29.79 -14.70
CA GLY A 234 54.17 -28.84 -13.66
C GLY A 234 54.61 -27.38 -13.87
N GLU A 235 55.35 -27.07 -14.94
CA GLU A 235 55.62 -25.69 -15.36
C GLU A 235 54.33 -25.03 -15.87
N THR A 236 54.15 -23.73 -15.61
CA THR A 236 52.96 -22.97 -16.04
C THR A 236 53.36 -21.68 -16.75
N VAL A 237 52.83 -21.45 -17.96
CA VAL A 237 53.12 -20.27 -18.79
C VAL A 237 51.82 -19.63 -19.25
N VAL A 238 51.64 -18.33 -19.01
CA VAL A 238 50.49 -17.59 -19.57
C VAL A 238 50.70 -17.40 -21.07
N ARG A 239 49.84 -18.02 -21.88
CA ARG A 239 49.83 -17.89 -23.36
C ARG A 239 49.00 -16.69 -23.83
N GLN A 240 47.98 -16.31 -23.07
CA GLN A 240 47.15 -15.13 -23.33
C GLN A 240 46.73 -14.49 -22.00
N GLU A 241 46.94 -13.19 -21.85
CA GLU A 241 46.41 -12.45 -20.69
C GLU A 241 44.91 -12.16 -20.86
N GLY A 242 44.18 -12.34 -19.76
CA GLY A 242 42.74 -12.13 -19.74
C GLY A 242 42.38 -10.65 -19.66
N GLN A 243 41.30 -10.25 -20.32
CA GLN A 243 40.79 -8.88 -20.29
C GLN A 243 39.29 -8.87 -20.05
N ALA A 244 38.86 -8.04 -19.09
CA ALA A 244 37.45 -7.81 -18.87
C ALA A 244 36.80 -7.25 -20.13
N GLY A 245 35.63 -7.81 -20.44
CA GLY A 245 34.69 -7.25 -21.41
C GLY A 245 33.88 -6.12 -20.78
N GLU A 246 32.99 -5.55 -21.58
CA GLU A 246 32.09 -4.49 -21.17
C GLU A 246 30.73 -4.70 -21.82
N LYS A 247 29.69 -4.43 -21.06
CA LYS A 247 28.33 -4.33 -21.56
C LYS A 247 27.69 -3.01 -21.13
N LYS A 248 26.98 -2.39 -22.08
CA LYS A 248 26.26 -1.15 -21.91
C LYS A 248 24.79 -1.50 -21.64
N ALA A 249 24.34 -1.23 -20.42
CA ALA A 249 22.99 -1.49 -19.97
C ALA A 249 22.20 -0.17 -19.88
N THR A 250 21.12 -0.06 -20.64
CA THR A 250 20.22 1.10 -20.66
C THR A 250 18.97 0.77 -19.85
N TYR A 251 18.65 1.65 -18.91
CA TYR A 251 17.56 1.52 -17.96
C TYR A 251 16.56 2.67 -18.15
N ASN A 252 15.27 2.38 -18.02
CA ASN A 252 14.28 3.42 -17.73
C ASN A 252 14.33 3.71 -16.23
N THR A 253 14.79 4.89 -15.86
CA THR A 253 15.00 5.28 -14.46
C THR A 253 13.94 6.27 -14.02
N THR A 254 13.26 5.98 -12.92
CA THR A 254 12.38 6.92 -12.22
C THR A 254 13.20 7.71 -11.21
N PHE A 255 13.08 9.03 -11.28
CA PHE A 255 13.72 9.98 -10.39
C PHE A 255 12.68 10.66 -9.49
N VAL A 256 13.04 10.85 -8.22
CA VAL A 256 12.25 11.61 -7.24
C VAL A 256 13.13 12.76 -6.71
N ASP A 257 12.67 13.99 -6.90
CA ASP A 257 13.46 15.22 -6.64
C ASP A 257 14.87 15.17 -7.27
N GLY A 258 14.98 14.57 -8.46
CA GLY A 258 16.22 14.41 -9.21
C GLY A 258 17.14 13.26 -8.77
N LYS A 259 16.74 12.44 -7.78
CA LYS A 259 17.50 11.27 -7.31
C LYS A 259 16.92 9.98 -7.87
N GLU A 260 17.78 9.05 -8.33
CA GLU A 260 17.37 7.72 -8.80
C GLU A 260 16.66 6.95 -7.66
N GLU A 261 15.38 6.61 -7.86
CA GLU A 261 14.59 5.79 -6.93
C GLU A 261 14.52 4.34 -7.40
N SER A 262 14.28 4.13 -8.70
CA SER A 262 14.24 2.79 -9.29
C SER A 262 14.61 2.83 -10.76
N SER A 263 15.11 1.70 -11.29
CA SER A 263 15.57 1.59 -12.67
C SER A 263 15.21 0.21 -13.24
N ILE A 264 14.51 0.19 -14.38
CA ILE A 264 14.10 -1.03 -15.08
C ILE A 264 15.00 -1.21 -16.31
N LEU A 265 15.67 -2.35 -16.44
CA LEU A 265 16.50 -2.65 -17.61
C LEU A 265 15.64 -2.70 -18.88
N LEU A 266 15.93 -1.82 -19.85
CA LEU A 266 15.29 -1.81 -21.17
C LEU A 266 16.08 -2.63 -22.18
N LYS A 267 17.41 -2.43 -22.20
CA LYS A 267 18.31 -2.99 -23.20
C LYS A 267 19.67 -3.26 -22.59
N GLU A 268 20.25 -4.39 -22.95
CA GLU A 268 21.66 -4.68 -22.73
C GLU A 268 22.36 -4.88 -24.09
N GLN A 269 23.59 -4.39 -24.20
CA GLN A 269 24.42 -4.54 -25.40
C GLN A 269 25.88 -4.71 -24.99
N THR A 270 26.49 -5.85 -25.31
CA THR A 270 27.93 -6.05 -25.18
C THR A 270 28.67 -5.06 -26.07
N THR A 271 29.54 -4.23 -25.48
CA THR A 271 30.38 -3.25 -26.19
C THR A 271 31.81 -3.75 -26.37
N LYS A 272 32.28 -4.60 -25.46
CA LYS A 272 33.58 -5.29 -25.55
C LYS A 272 33.39 -6.74 -25.09
N ILE A 273 33.79 -7.71 -25.91
CA ILE A 273 33.78 -9.12 -25.52
C ILE A 273 34.91 -9.36 -24.51
N ALA A 274 34.67 -10.16 -23.47
CA ALA A 274 35.72 -10.56 -22.54
C ALA A 274 36.70 -11.51 -23.24
N ILE A 275 37.99 -11.37 -22.93
CA ILE A 275 39.06 -12.22 -23.47
C ILE A 275 39.55 -13.09 -22.32
N ASP A 276 39.41 -14.41 -22.44
CA ASP A 276 39.84 -15.34 -21.40
C ASP A 276 41.36 -15.37 -21.23
N LYS A 277 41.81 -15.58 -19.99
CA LYS A 277 43.23 -15.83 -19.70
C LYS A 277 43.54 -17.27 -20.07
N ILE A 278 44.54 -17.50 -20.92
CA ILE A 278 44.97 -18.86 -21.30
C ILE A 278 46.29 -19.17 -20.59
N VAL A 279 46.29 -20.22 -19.76
CA VAL A 279 47.47 -20.74 -19.07
C VAL A 279 47.82 -22.10 -19.66
N ALA A 280 49.00 -22.22 -20.27
CA ALA A 280 49.58 -23.51 -20.62
C ALA A 280 50.23 -24.14 -19.38
N VAL A 281 50.04 -25.44 -19.20
CA VAL A 281 50.69 -26.23 -18.15
C VAL A 281 51.38 -27.45 -18.75
N GLY A 282 52.58 -27.77 -18.28
CA GLY A 282 53.28 -28.99 -18.68
C GLY A 282 52.52 -30.25 -18.24
N PRO A 283 52.66 -31.38 -18.97
CA PRO A 283 51.94 -32.61 -18.67
C PRO A 283 52.23 -33.11 -17.26
N GLU A 284 51.23 -33.66 -16.57
CA GLU A 284 51.44 -34.19 -15.22
C GLU A 284 52.54 -35.25 -15.21
N LYS A 285 53.51 -35.11 -14.29
CA LYS A 285 54.60 -36.07 -14.15
C LYS A 285 54.00 -37.46 -13.83
N PRO A 286 54.33 -38.53 -14.58
CA PRO A 286 53.81 -39.85 -14.30
C PRO A 286 54.09 -40.24 -12.85
N LYS A 287 53.06 -40.58 -12.09
CA LYS A 287 53.23 -41.11 -10.73
C LYS A 287 53.96 -42.44 -10.82
N GLU A 288 55.20 -42.47 -10.31
CA GLU A 288 55.88 -43.73 -10.05
C GLU A 288 55.05 -44.55 -9.05
N THR A 289 54.56 -45.69 -9.50
CA THR A 289 53.95 -46.70 -8.62
C THR A 289 55.01 -47.21 -7.65
N PRO A 290 54.80 -47.15 -6.32
CA PRO A 290 55.78 -47.62 -5.37
C PRO A 290 55.90 -49.16 -5.46
N LYS A 291 57.08 -49.64 -5.86
CA LYS A 291 57.43 -51.06 -5.80
C LYS A 291 58.00 -51.37 -4.40
N PRO A 292 57.60 -52.47 -3.74
CA PRO A 292 57.90 -52.69 -2.32
C PRO A 292 59.36 -53.04 -2.05
N SER A 293 59.84 -52.69 -0.86
CA SER A 293 61.08 -53.21 -0.27
C SER A 293 60.79 -53.77 1.12
N GLU A 294 61.32 -54.97 1.37
CA GLU A 294 61.09 -55.76 2.59
C GLU A 294 61.99 -55.36 3.78
N SER A 295 61.68 -55.95 4.93
CA SER A 295 62.21 -55.66 6.26
C SER A 295 63.58 -56.27 6.59
N ALA A 296 64.30 -55.60 7.50
CA ALA A 296 65.02 -56.22 8.64
C ALA A 296 65.06 -55.16 9.78
N SER A 297 64.25 -55.25 10.85
CA SER A 297 64.34 -56.15 12.03
C SER A 297 65.55 -55.84 12.94
N GLY A 298 65.39 -55.55 14.24
CA GLY A 298 64.16 -55.47 15.06
C GLY A 298 64.43 -55.37 16.59
N SER A 299 63.37 -55.54 17.39
CA SER A 299 63.33 -55.63 18.89
C SER A 299 63.39 -54.30 19.67
N SER A 300 62.55 -54.02 20.69
CA SER A 300 61.36 -54.75 21.21
C SER A 300 60.48 -53.85 22.11
N SER A 301 59.17 -54.07 22.04
CA SER A 301 58.07 -53.53 22.89
C SER A 301 58.02 -54.24 24.28
N PRO A 302 57.03 -54.03 25.21
CA PRO A 302 55.72 -53.36 25.04
C PRO A 302 55.12 -52.56 26.24
N SER A 303 53.93 -51.95 25.99
CA SER A 303 52.71 -51.80 26.86
C SER A 303 52.85 -51.44 28.35
N ASP A 304 52.01 -50.62 29.00
CA ASP A 304 50.81 -49.81 28.66
C ASP A 304 50.68 -48.75 29.79
N ASP A 305 50.04 -47.60 29.57
CA ASP A 305 48.96 -47.13 30.47
C ASP A 305 48.16 -45.93 29.87
N SER A 306 46.97 -45.78 30.44
CA SER A 306 45.82 -44.96 30.14
C SER A 306 46.01 -43.47 30.46
N SER A 307 45.28 -42.61 29.73
CA SER A 307 45.00 -41.24 30.17
C SER A 307 43.50 -41.02 30.37
N ASN A 308 43.05 -41.14 31.62
CA ASN A 308 41.78 -40.58 32.08
C ASN A 308 42.00 -39.95 33.47
N GLY A 309 41.71 -38.66 33.62
CA GLY A 309 42.09 -37.89 34.80
C GLY A 309 41.37 -36.54 34.85
N SER A 310 40.17 -36.55 35.43
CA SER A 310 39.36 -35.35 35.68
C SER A 310 39.99 -34.41 36.70
N ASN A 311 39.82 -33.09 36.53
CA ASN A 311 38.95 -32.31 37.44
C ASN A 311 38.74 -30.85 37.02
N ALA A 312 37.68 -30.26 37.58
CA ALA A 312 37.29 -28.88 37.36
C ALA A 312 38.00 -27.89 38.31
N ASP A 313 38.07 -26.62 37.91
CA ASP A 313 38.16 -25.49 38.84
C ASP A 313 37.37 -24.28 38.31
N SER A 314 37.18 -23.26 39.15
CA SER A 314 36.08 -22.29 39.10
C SER A 314 36.50 -20.86 39.47
N SER A 315 35.55 -19.92 39.41
CA SER A 315 35.59 -18.56 40.00
C SER A 315 36.31 -17.40 39.26
N LYS A 316 35.56 -16.76 38.36
CA LYS A 316 35.05 -15.36 38.49
C LYS A 316 35.86 -14.34 39.33
N LYS A 317 36.38 -13.27 38.69
CA LYS A 317 36.14 -11.83 39.02
C LYS A 317 36.94 -10.84 38.11
N PRO A 318 36.37 -9.68 37.69
CA PRO A 318 37.11 -8.56 37.10
C PRO A 318 37.51 -7.47 38.12
N SER A 319 38.54 -6.66 37.82
CA SER A 319 39.04 -5.54 38.63
C SER A 319 38.85 -4.18 37.93
N ALA A 320 38.91 -3.08 38.70
CA ALA A 320 38.49 -1.74 38.28
C ALA A 320 39.49 -0.63 38.65
N SER A 321 39.39 0.52 37.96
CA SER A 321 39.79 1.87 38.40
C SER A 321 39.09 2.91 37.48
N SER A 322 38.49 4.04 37.85
CA SER A 322 38.37 4.86 39.09
C SER A 322 39.24 6.14 39.18
N SER A 323 38.75 7.26 38.61
CA SER A 323 39.12 8.63 39.02
C SER A 323 37.92 9.58 38.93
N ALA A 324 37.83 10.55 39.84
CA ALA A 324 36.70 11.47 39.99
C ALA A 324 37.17 12.93 39.96
N SER A 325 36.24 13.86 39.67
CA SER A 325 36.37 15.27 40.05
C SER A 325 35.02 16.00 40.07
N SER A 326 34.99 17.13 40.76
CA SER A 326 33.84 17.65 41.50
C SER A 326 33.26 18.96 40.97
N SER A 327 32.04 19.25 41.42
CA SER A 327 31.32 20.51 41.25
C SER A 327 31.95 21.70 41.99
N ALA A 328 31.81 22.91 41.44
CA ALA A 328 31.80 24.17 42.20
C ALA A 328 30.90 25.21 41.50
N SER A 329 30.30 26.10 42.29
CA SER A 329 29.37 27.17 41.86
C SER A 329 29.97 28.53 42.21
N SER A 330 29.72 29.56 41.39
CA SER A 330 29.85 30.97 41.82
C SER A 330 29.03 31.93 40.94
N SER A 331 28.63 33.05 41.55
CA SER A 331 27.60 33.98 41.07
C SER A 331 28.19 35.24 40.42
N ALA A 332 27.46 35.86 39.45
CA ALA A 332 27.44 37.32 39.28
C ALA A 332 26.24 37.83 38.43
N LYS A 333 25.62 38.92 38.90
CA LYS A 333 24.63 39.81 38.26
C LYS A 333 25.36 41.19 38.14
N PRO A 334 25.19 42.07 37.10
CA PRO A 334 23.95 42.82 36.79
C PRO A 334 23.78 43.16 35.27
N SER A 335 22.85 43.99 34.76
CA SER A 335 21.85 44.87 35.40
C SER A 335 20.59 45.11 34.54
N GLN A 336 19.60 45.72 35.19
CA GLN A 336 18.34 46.25 34.67
C GLN A 336 18.50 47.29 33.54
N SER A 337 17.48 47.39 32.68
CA SER A 337 16.77 48.67 32.46
C SER A 337 15.33 48.41 32.02
N ALA A 338 14.46 49.41 32.10
CA ALA A 338 13.01 49.23 32.19
C ALA A 338 12.19 50.06 31.18
N THR A 339 10.93 49.66 31.00
CA THR A 339 9.74 50.50 30.74
C THR A 339 9.77 51.54 29.60
N ALA A 340 8.98 51.29 28.55
CA ALA A 340 7.96 52.26 28.09
C ALA A 340 6.99 51.70 27.01
N LYS A 341 5.70 51.78 27.30
CA LYS A 341 4.54 51.86 26.37
C LYS A 341 3.66 52.96 26.98
N PRO A 342 3.20 54.02 26.27
CA PRO A 342 2.04 53.91 25.35
C PRO A 342 2.05 54.99 24.21
N THR A 343 1.03 55.32 23.39
CA THR A 343 -0.35 54.80 23.09
C THR A 343 -0.76 55.29 21.68
N GLN A 344 -1.65 54.56 20.96
CA GLN A 344 -2.63 55.12 19.97
C GLN A 344 -2.05 55.82 18.70
N THR A 345 -2.77 56.14 17.62
CA THR A 345 -4.07 55.75 17.01
C THR A 345 -4.02 56.23 15.54
N ALA A 346 -4.61 55.53 14.57
CA ALA A 346 -5.42 56.11 13.46
C ALA A 346 -5.73 55.12 12.32
N LYS A 347 -6.98 55.17 11.85
CA LYS A 347 -7.52 54.57 10.63
C LYS A 347 -8.08 55.72 9.78
N PRO A 348 -7.93 55.74 8.45
CA PRO A 348 -9.13 55.68 7.60
C PRO A 348 -8.90 54.82 6.33
N THR A 349 -9.68 53.77 6.08
CA THR A 349 -10.90 53.75 5.22
C THR A 349 -10.88 54.61 3.95
N SER A 350 -10.89 53.97 2.78
CA SER A 350 -11.82 54.27 1.66
C SER A 350 -11.85 53.16 0.58
N LYS A 351 -13.00 53.03 -0.10
CA LYS A 351 -13.31 52.13 -1.24
C LYS A 351 -14.32 52.87 -2.14
N PRO A 352 -14.15 52.87 -3.46
CA PRO A 352 -15.24 52.40 -4.37
C PRO A 352 -14.69 51.43 -5.47
N THR A 353 -15.36 50.34 -5.89
CA THR A 353 -16.48 50.26 -6.89
C THR A 353 -16.00 50.45 -8.36
N ALA A 354 -16.41 49.71 -9.40
CA ALA A 354 -16.98 48.36 -9.59
C ALA A 354 -17.03 48.03 -11.12
N THR A 355 -17.40 46.78 -11.48
CA THR A 355 -18.08 46.38 -12.75
C THR A 355 -17.37 46.51 -14.11
N ALA A 356 -17.11 45.37 -14.77
CA ALA A 356 -17.49 45.15 -16.19
C ALA A 356 -17.33 43.67 -16.65
N LYS A 357 -18.41 43.13 -17.22
CA LYS A 357 -18.45 42.03 -18.22
C LYS A 357 -19.64 42.39 -19.12
N PRO A 358 -19.60 42.18 -20.45
CA PRO A 358 -20.22 40.93 -20.94
C PRO A 358 -19.65 40.36 -22.27
N THR A 359 -19.95 39.07 -22.47
CA THR A 359 -20.22 38.41 -23.77
C THR A 359 -19.07 38.08 -24.75
N GLN A 360 -18.90 36.77 -25.02
CA GLN A 360 -19.04 36.28 -26.39
C GLN A 360 -19.48 34.80 -26.45
N THR A 361 -20.00 34.43 -27.62
CA THR A 361 -20.79 33.23 -27.91
C THR A 361 -20.03 32.35 -28.90
N ALA A 362 -20.29 31.03 -28.88
CA ALA A 362 -20.45 30.14 -30.05
C ALA A 362 -19.81 28.75 -29.86
N LYS A 363 -20.60 27.75 -30.25
CA LYS A 363 -20.26 26.33 -30.37
C LYS A 363 -20.54 25.91 -31.82
N PRO A 364 -19.62 25.14 -32.44
CA PRO A 364 -19.97 24.07 -33.37
C PRO A 364 -19.36 22.76 -32.84
N THR A 365 -20.11 21.74 -32.41
CA THR A 365 -20.97 20.86 -33.22
C THR A 365 -20.20 20.18 -34.36
N SER A 366 -19.58 19.04 -34.07
CA SER A 366 -19.15 18.05 -35.07
C SER A 366 -19.36 16.62 -34.56
N LYS A 367 -20.01 15.81 -35.42
CA LYS A 367 -20.14 14.34 -35.40
C LYS A 367 -20.05 13.98 -36.88
N PRO A 368 -19.13 13.10 -37.33
CA PRO A 368 -19.31 11.65 -37.27
C PRO A 368 -17.97 10.93 -36.90
N THR A 369 -17.77 9.61 -36.90
CA THR A 369 -18.39 8.48 -37.61
C THR A 369 -18.21 7.18 -36.83
N THR A 370 -19.14 6.23 -36.97
CA THR A 370 -19.01 4.86 -36.46
C THR A 370 -17.94 4.08 -37.20
N ALA A 371 -16.95 3.52 -36.49
CA ALA A 371 -16.02 2.54 -37.06
C ALA A 371 -15.83 1.34 -36.11
N LYS A 372 -16.42 0.21 -36.50
CA LYS A 372 -16.19 -1.12 -35.90
C LYS A 372 -15.09 -1.82 -36.69
N PRO A 373 -14.07 -2.40 -36.04
CA PRO A 373 -13.37 -3.56 -36.57
C PRO A 373 -13.60 -4.78 -35.68
N THR A 374 -14.08 -5.86 -36.30
CA THR A 374 -14.13 -7.21 -35.73
C THR A 374 -12.80 -7.92 -35.98
N SER A 375 -12.15 -8.43 -34.93
CA SER A 375 -11.12 -9.48 -35.08
C SER A 375 -10.93 -10.33 -33.81
N LYS A 376 -11.18 -11.64 -33.97
CA LYS A 376 -10.68 -12.77 -33.17
C LYS A 376 -10.19 -13.75 -34.24
N PRO A 377 -8.94 -14.25 -34.21
CA PRO A 377 -8.52 -15.36 -33.34
C PRO A 377 -7.07 -15.12 -32.78
N THR A 378 -6.34 -16.00 -32.08
CA THR A 378 -6.33 -17.48 -32.01
C THR A 378 -5.78 -17.94 -30.63
N THR A 379 -6.19 -19.13 -30.18
CA THR A 379 -5.67 -19.80 -28.99
C THR A 379 -4.23 -20.30 -29.18
N ALA A 380 -3.34 -20.03 -28.22
CA ALA A 380 -2.04 -20.72 -28.12
C ALA A 380 -1.77 -21.15 -26.67
N LYS A 381 -1.64 -22.46 -26.47
CA LYS A 381 -1.25 -23.12 -25.21
C LYS A 381 0.25 -23.45 -25.27
N PRO A 382 1.00 -23.22 -24.18
CA PRO A 382 2.14 -24.09 -23.88
C PRO A 382 1.95 -24.80 -22.54
N THR A 383 2.25 -26.10 -22.56
CA THR A 383 2.35 -26.96 -21.36
C THR A 383 3.81 -27.08 -20.96
N SER A 384 4.14 -26.80 -19.69
CA SER A 384 5.37 -27.31 -19.07
C SER A 384 5.15 -27.53 -17.57
N LYS A 385 5.65 -28.67 -17.09
CA LYS A 385 5.52 -29.19 -15.72
C LYS A 385 6.59 -28.54 -14.82
N PRO A 386 6.31 -28.25 -13.54
CA PRO A 386 7.29 -27.60 -12.66
C PRO A 386 8.38 -28.57 -12.18
N THR A 387 9.62 -28.10 -12.17
CA THR A 387 10.74 -28.76 -11.49
C THR A 387 11.14 -27.92 -10.28
N THR A 388 11.29 -28.56 -9.13
CA THR A 388 11.52 -27.94 -7.82
C THR A 388 12.93 -27.34 -7.67
N SER A 389 13.02 -26.09 -7.23
CA SER A 389 14.21 -25.55 -6.57
C SER A 389 13.83 -24.67 -5.37
N LYS A 390 14.58 -24.87 -4.28
CA LYS A 390 14.39 -24.33 -2.92
C LYS A 390 14.60 -22.80 -2.89
N PRO A 391 13.80 -22.01 -2.14
CA PRO A 391 13.95 -20.56 -2.09
C PRO A 391 15.20 -20.16 -1.28
N SER A 392 16.01 -19.27 -1.86
CA SER A 392 17.01 -18.49 -1.14
C SER A 392 16.39 -17.15 -0.71
N THR A 393 16.82 -16.64 0.44
CA THR A 393 16.33 -15.40 1.04
C THR A 393 16.62 -14.19 0.15
N ASN A 394 15.59 -13.38 -0.13
CA ASN A 394 15.76 -12.03 -0.67
C ASN A 394 14.79 -11.05 0.01
N THR A 395 15.34 -10.23 0.91
CA THR A 395 14.67 -9.07 1.48
C THR A 395 14.64 -7.98 0.39
N GLY A 396 13.49 -7.75 -0.24
CA GLY A 396 13.41 -6.82 -1.35
C GLY A 396 11.97 -6.44 -1.69
N SER A 397 11.59 -5.20 -1.36
CA SER A 397 10.32 -4.60 -1.76
C SER A 397 10.17 -4.67 -3.29
N SER A 398 9.15 -5.38 -3.77
CA SER A 398 8.84 -5.45 -5.20
C SER A 398 7.36 -5.20 -5.44
N SER A 399 7.10 -4.19 -6.27
CA SER A 399 5.78 -3.68 -6.60
C SER A 399 4.97 -4.67 -7.45
N SER A 400 3.80 -5.11 -6.96
CA SER A 400 2.54 -5.21 -7.74
C SER A 400 1.42 -5.84 -6.90
N GLY A 401 0.88 -5.10 -5.94
CA GLY A 401 -0.26 -5.55 -5.14
C GLY A 401 -0.71 -4.48 -4.16
N SER A 402 -2.00 -4.13 -4.16
CA SER A 402 -2.59 -3.10 -3.29
C SER A 402 -2.87 -3.60 -1.86
N GLY A 403 -1.99 -4.45 -1.33
CA GLY A 403 -2.21 -5.28 -0.15
C GLY A 403 -0.95 -5.46 0.68
N LEU A 404 -1.11 -5.96 1.92
CA LEU A 404 -0.03 -6.13 2.87
C LEU A 404 0.46 -7.58 2.80
N TRP A 405 1.22 -7.88 1.74
CA TRP A 405 1.68 -9.23 1.41
C TRP A 405 2.91 -9.63 2.23
N HIS A 406 2.85 -10.82 2.86
CA HIS A 406 3.91 -11.42 3.67
C HIS A 406 4.65 -10.46 4.64
N PRO A 407 3.95 -9.63 5.43
CA PRO A 407 4.58 -8.58 6.24
C PRO A 407 5.29 -9.14 7.48
N SER A 408 6.14 -8.31 8.07
CA SER A 408 6.55 -8.50 9.46
C SER A 408 5.37 -8.29 10.42
N ALA A 409 5.44 -8.91 11.61
CA ALA A 409 4.49 -8.66 12.69
C ALA A 409 4.34 -7.17 13.05
N ALA A 410 5.44 -6.41 12.98
CA ALA A 410 5.43 -4.96 13.20
C ALA A 410 4.63 -4.20 12.13
N ALA A 411 4.82 -4.52 10.84
CA ALA A 411 4.05 -3.91 9.76
C ALA A 411 2.56 -4.28 9.82
N ALA A 412 2.25 -5.52 10.23
CA ALA A 412 0.87 -5.96 10.50
C ALA A 412 0.24 -5.18 11.67
N GLN A 413 0.96 -4.96 12.77
CA GLN A 413 0.51 -4.11 13.87
C GLN A 413 0.30 -2.65 13.43
N THR A 414 1.21 -2.06 12.67
CA THR A 414 1.06 -0.70 12.16
C THR A 414 -0.18 -0.55 11.27
N TYR A 415 -0.46 -1.51 10.39
CA TYR A 415 -1.70 -1.51 9.60
C TYR A 415 -2.95 -1.59 10.50
N ALA A 416 -2.98 -2.55 11.42
CA ALA A 416 -4.12 -2.74 12.31
C ALA A 416 -4.34 -1.55 13.25
N LYS A 417 -3.30 -0.82 13.64
CA LYS A 417 -3.38 0.40 14.44
C LYS A 417 -4.27 1.45 13.78
N GLY A 418 -4.04 1.70 12.49
CA GLY A 418 -4.86 2.61 11.68
C GLY A 418 -6.27 2.07 11.45
N ALA A 419 -6.40 0.79 11.12
CA ALA A 419 -7.69 0.15 10.86
C ALA A 419 -8.60 0.06 12.11
N ALA A 420 -8.01 -0.10 13.31
CA ALA A 420 -8.70 -0.06 14.59
C ALA A 420 -9.09 1.38 14.96
N ALA A 421 -8.18 2.35 14.80
CA ALA A 421 -8.47 3.76 15.08
C ALA A 421 -9.57 4.34 14.18
N GLN A 422 -9.68 3.92 12.91
CA GLN A 422 -10.83 4.24 12.05
C GLN A 422 -12.19 3.81 12.66
N ARG A 423 -12.21 2.83 13.56
CA ARG A 423 -13.39 2.34 14.30
C ARG A 423 -13.57 3.00 15.67
N GLY A 424 -12.75 4.00 16.00
CA GLY A 424 -12.66 4.58 17.34
C GLY A 424 -12.02 3.66 18.38
N TRP A 425 -11.37 2.56 17.95
CA TRP A 425 -10.74 1.60 18.85
C TRP A 425 -9.31 2.03 19.17
N THR A 426 -9.21 3.03 20.02
CA THR A 426 -7.95 3.56 20.53
C THR A 426 -7.74 3.21 22.01
N GLY A 427 -6.56 3.52 22.56
CA GLY A 427 -6.28 3.35 23.99
C GLY A 427 -6.42 1.89 24.45
N SER A 428 -7.29 1.61 25.42
CA SER A 428 -7.48 0.25 25.96
C SER A 428 -7.93 -0.76 24.92
N ASN A 429 -8.75 -0.35 23.94
CA ASN A 429 -9.14 -1.24 22.84
C ASN A 429 -7.95 -1.63 21.96
N TRP A 430 -7.03 -0.70 21.70
CA TRP A 430 -5.80 -1.00 20.96
C TRP A 430 -4.89 -1.95 21.76
N THR A 431 -4.65 -1.66 23.04
CA THR A 431 -3.86 -2.53 23.93
C THR A 431 -4.43 -3.95 24.00
N ASN A 432 -5.75 -4.09 24.13
CA ASN A 432 -6.41 -5.39 24.22
C ASN A 432 -6.45 -6.12 22.88
N LEU A 433 -6.53 -5.41 21.74
CA LEU A 433 -6.36 -6.02 20.42
C LEU A 433 -4.94 -6.59 20.23
N VAL A 434 -3.91 -5.85 20.68
CA VAL A 434 -2.52 -6.30 20.65
C VAL A 434 -2.32 -7.52 21.55
N ALA A 435 -2.84 -7.51 22.78
CA ALA A 435 -2.79 -8.67 23.69
C ALA A 435 -3.49 -9.90 23.11
N LEU A 436 -4.68 -9.70 22.51
CA LEU A 436 -5.46 -10.74 21.85
C LEU A 436 -4.66 -11.39 20.72
N TRP A 437 -4.31 -10.66 19.67
CA TRP A 437 -3.64 -11.23 18.50
C TRP A 437 -2.16 -11.61 18.73
N ASN A 438 -1.52 -11.09 19.79
CA ASN A 438 -0.26 -11.67 20.28
C ASN A 438 -0.45 -13.13 20.72
N ARG A 439 -1.51 -13.43 21.49
CA ARG A 439 -1.81 -14.79 21.96
C ARG A 439 -2.27 -15.70 20.81
N GLU A 440 -3.07 -15.18 19.88
CA GLU A 440 -3.59 -15.97 18.76
C GLU A 440 -2.49 -16.40 17.78
N SER A 441 -1.63 -15.48 17.36
CA SER A 441 -0.72 -15.70 16.21
C SER A 441 0.65 -15.07 16.34
N SER A 442 0.92 -14.31 17.42
CA SER A 442 2.06 -13.38 17.47
C SER A 442 2.16 -12.50 16.21
N TRP A 443 0.99 -12.10 15.68
CA TRP A 443 0.82 -11.29 14.48
C TRP A 443 1.40 -11.88 13.19
N GLN A 444 1.66 -13.19 13.14
CA GLN A 444 2.14 -13.87 11.94
C GLN A 444 0.98 -14.10 10.96
N TRP A 445 1.12 -13.59 9.73
CA TRP A 445 0.14 -13.75 8.65
C TRP A 445 -0.06 -15.21 8.22
N ASN A 446 0.94 -16.06 8.48
CA ASN A 446 0.97 -17.48 8.14
C ASN A 446 0.80 -18.41 9.35
N ALA A 447 0.39 -17.90 10.52
CA ALA A 447 0.12 -18.75 11.68
C ALA A 447 -1.01 -19.74 11.36
N GLU A 448 -0.72 -21.04 11.39
CA GLU A 448 -1.70 -22.10 11.18
C GLU A 448 -1.65 -23.06 12.37
N ASN A 449 -2.78 -23.22 13.06
CA ASN A 449 -2.89 -24.16 14.17
C ASN A 449 -3.00 -25.59 13.61
N PRO A 450 -2.02 -26.49 13.86
CA PRO A 450 -1.99 -27.81 13.22
C PRO A 450 -3.09 -28.77 13.70
N TYR A 451 -3.77 -28.46 14.82
CA TYR A 451 -4.84 -29.29 15.37
C TYR A 451 -6.23 -28.84 14.94
N SER A 452 -6.45 -27.54 14.79
CA SER A 452 -7.78 -26.97 14.46
C SER A 452 -7.92 -26.46 13.02
N GLY A 453 -6.80 -26.18 12.32
CA GLY A 453 -6.82 -25.49 11.03
C GLY A 453 -7.22 -24.01 11.12
N ALA A 454 -7.19 -23.41 12.32
CA ALA A 454 -7.33 -21.97 12.48
C ALA A 454 -6.14 -21.24 11.83
N TYR A 455 -6.41 -20.14 11.12
CA TYR A 455 -5.41 -19.51 10.24
C TYR A 455 -5.30 -17.99 10.38
N GLY A 456 -4.08 -17.50 10.21
CA GLY A 456 -3.72 -16.08 10.05
C GLY A 456 -3.69 -15.30 11.36
N ILE A 457 -3.49 -13.99 11.25
CA ILE A 457 -3.40 -13.06 12.39
C ILE A 457 -4.55 -13.24 13.40
N PRO A 458 -5.84 -13.27 12.98
CA PRO A 458 -6.95 -13.41 13.92
C PRO A 458 -7.26 -14.87 14.31
N GLN A 459 -6.52 -15.87 13.80
CA GLN A 459 -6.83 -17.31 13.95
C GLN A 459 -8.26 -17.68 13.53
N SER A 460 -8.63 -17.29 12.30
CA SER A 460 -9.97 -17.55 11.77
C SER A 460 -10.22 -19.05 11.53
N LEU A 461 -11.34 -19.57 12.02
CA LEU A 461 -11.73 -20.98 11.89
C LEU A 461 -13.10 -21.15 11.18
N PRO A 462 -13.16 -21.79 9.99
CA PRO A 462 -12.05 -22.03 9.08
C PRO A 462 -11.53 -20.72 8.46
N GLY A 463 -10.23 -20.69 8.12
CA GLY A 463 -9.58 -19.50 7.55
C GLY A 463 -10.23 -18.95 6.28
N SER A 464 -10.91 -19.82 5.51
CA SER A 464 -11.65 -19.46 4.30
C SER A 464 -12.76 -18.41 4.51
N LYS A 465 -13.21 -18.17 5.75
CA LYS A 465 -14.10 -17.05 6.07
C LYS A 465 -13.52 -15.69 5.68
N MET A 466 -12.19 -15.55 5.65
CA MET A 466 -11.50 -14.33 5.26
C MET A 466 -11.59 -14.03 3.76
N ALA A 467 -11.94 -15.03 2.92
CA ALA A 467 -12.13 -14.85 1.48
C ALA A 467 -13.22 -13.84 1.12
N ALA A 468 -14.17 -13.58 2.01
CA ALA A 468 -15.20 -12.55 1.84
C ALA A 468 -14.63 -11.11 1.77
N PHE A 469 -13.40 -10.90 2.25
CA PHE A 469 -12.69 -9.62 2.21
C PHE A 469 -11.66 -9.54 1.06
N GLY A 470 -11.34 -10.66 0.41
CA GLY A 470 -10.51 -10.69 -0.79
C GLY A 470 -9.93 -12.08 -1.11
N ALA A 471 -9.60 -12.30 -2.39
CA ALA A 471 -9.14 -13.61 -2.87
C ALA A 471 -7.80 -14.06 -2.25
N ASN A 472 -6.89 -13.13 -1.99
CA ASN A 472 -5.54 -13.41 -1.47
C ASN A 472 -5.48 -13.47 0.07
N TRP A 473 -6.60 -13.76 0.74
CA TRP A 473 -6.73 -13.76 2.21
C TRP A 473 -5.68 -14.59 2.97
N ARG A 474 -5.11 -15.61 2.32
CA ARG A 474 -4.10 -16.48 2.93
C ARG A 474 -2.73 -15.79 3.05
N ASP A 475 -2.39 -14.88 2.14
CA ASP A 475 -1.05 -14.28 2.05
C ASP A 475 -1.04 -12.76 2.32
N ASP A 476 -2.21 -12.11 2.29
CA ASP A 476 -2.38 -10.68 2.53
C ASP A 476 -2.94 -10.41 3.92
N ALA A 477 -2.08 -9.92 4.81
CA ALA A 477 -2.42 -9.59 6.18
C ALA A 477 -3.47 -8.46 6.29
N SER A 478 -3.59 -7.57 5.30
CA SER A 478 -4.60 -6.50 5.34
C SER A 478 -6.01 -7.08 5.26
N ILE A 479 -6.20 -8.13 4.44
CA ILE A 479 -7.46 -8.88 4.35
C ILE A 479 -7.76 -9.58 5.68
N GLN A 480 -6.75 -10.25 6.28
CA GLN A 480 -6.90 -10.94 7.56
C GLN A 480 -7.27 -9.99 8.70
N ILE A 481 -6.58 -8.86 8.81
CA ILE A 481 -6.82 -7.83 9.83
C ILE A 481 -8.21 -7.23 9.65
N ASN A 482 -8.59 -6.85 8.42
CA ASN A 482 -9.90 -6.23 8.17
C ASN A 482 -11.06 -7.18 8.48
N TRP A 483 -10.92 -8.47 8.12
CA TRP A 483 -11.88 -9.51 8.52
C TRP A 483 -11.94 -9.65 10.05
N GLY A 484 -10.79 -9.75 10.73
CA GLY A 484 -10.70 -9.92 12.18
C GLY A 484 -11.32 -8.75 12.95
N LEU A 485 -11.04 -7.51 12.54
CA LEU A 485 -11.69 -6.31 13.10
C LEU A 485 -13.20 -6.30 12.86
N SER A 486 -13.66 -6.77 11.70
CA SER A 486 -15.09 -6.90 11.41
C SER A 486 -15.76 -7.95 12.30
N TYR A 487 -15.11 -9.10 12.49
CA TYR A 487 -15.58 -10.18 13.35
C TYR A 487 -15.67 -9.73 14.82
N ILE A 488 -14.65 -9.05 15.35
CA ILE A 488 -14.67 -8.45 16.70
C ILE A 488 -15.84 -7.48 16.86
N ALA A 489 -16.08 -6.61 15.87
CA ALA A 489 -17.18 -5.64 15.94
C ALA A 489 -18.55 -6.34 15.99
N GLN A 490 -18.74 -7.40 15.19
CA GLN A 490 -20.02 -8.11 15.08
C GLN A 490 -20.31 -9.02 16.28
N ARG A 491 -19.28 -9.64 16.88
CA ARG A 491 -19.44 -10.67 17.93
C ARG A 491 -19.25 -10.14 19.34
N TYR A 492 -18.38 -9.14 19.50
CA TYR A 492 -17.96 -8.63 20.81
C TYR A 492 -18.14 -7.12 20.97
N GLY A 493 -18.56 -6.42 19.90
CA GLY A 493 -18.70 -4.96 19.85
C GLY A 493 -17.36 -4.21 19.81
N SER A 494 -16.34 -4.70 20.53
CA SER A 494 -15.03 -4.06 20.67
C SER A 494 -13.93 -5.06 21.07
N PRO A 495 -12.64 -4.72 20.85
CA PRO A 495 -11.51 -5.51 21.35
C PRO A 495 -11.52 -5.73 22.86
N ASN A 496 -12.02 -4.77 23.65
CA ASN A 496 -12.20 -4.94 25.10
C ASN A 496 -13.13 -6.12 25.42
N GLY A 497 -14.26 -6.24 24.69
CA GLY A 497 -15.19 -7.37 24.84
C GLY A 497 -14.60 -8.71 24.39
N ALA A 498 -13.88 -8.71 23.26
CA ALA A 498 -13.23 -9.91 22.73
C ALA A 498 -12.12 -10.42 23.66
N TRP A 499 -11.29 -9.51 24.17
CA TRP A 499 -10.23 -9.86 25.12
C TRP A 499 -10.80 -10.43 26.42
N ALA A 500 -11.77 -9.75 27.04
CA ALA A 500 -12.43 -10.21 28.27
C ALA A 500 -13.08 -11.60 28.10
N HIS A 501 -13.78 -11.84 26.99
CA HIS A 501 -14.30 -13.17 26.66
C HIS A 501 -13.15 -14.20 26.62
N SER A 502 -12.11 -13.92 25.84
CA SER A 502 -11.01 -14.87 25.65
C SER A 502 -10.15 -15.12 26.88
N GLN A 503 -10.13 -14.21 27.86
CA GLN A 503 -9.51 -14.46 29.17
C GLN A 503 -10.30 -15.49 29.99
N SER A 504 -11.60 -15.65 29.74
CA SER A 504 -12.48 -16.61 30.42
C SER A 504 -12.64 -17.95 29.67
N THR A 505 -12.57 -17.95 28.34
CA THR A 505 -12.82 -19.14 27.50
C THR A 505 -11.60 -19.67 26.75
N GLY A 506 -10.53 -18.88 26.65
CA GLY A 506 -9.34 -19.20 25.86
C GLY A 506 -9.44 -18.88 24.36
N TRP A 507 -10.58 -18.39 23.87
CA TRP A 507 -10.84 -18.09 22.45
C TRP A 507 -11.78 -16.89 22.26
N TYR A 508 -11.96 -16.42 21.02
CA TYR A 508 -12.94 -15.42 20.59
C TYR A 508 -13.39 -15.71 19.14
#